data_AF-A0A7S0IAP4-F1
#
_entry.id   AF-A0A7S0IAP4-F1
#
_cell.length_a   1.000
_cell.length_b   1.000
_cell.length_c   1.000
_cell.angle_alpha   90.00
_cell.angle_beta   90.00
_cell.angle_gamma   90.00
#
_symmetry.space_group_name_H-M   'P 1'
#
loop_
_entity.id
_entity.type
_entity.pdbx_description
1 polymer ?
#
loop_
_entity_poly.entity_id
_entity_poly.type
_entity_poly.pdbx_seq_one_letter_code
_entity_poly.pdbx_strand_id
1 'polypeptide(L)'
;MNNIVCVSFPLPEARSRLLDDLSGTYDFPVALEPCTQEVANDTIAALHWAQDSSETIERHLCRYGALLLRGFPVRTPRDFAHLTEALGWPNFGYEASGGNAVRRNVVGDRVFTANESPPDKVIPFHHELAQTTRYPHRVAFFCENPAMRGGATPLLDSGNAYARLRSEFPEGLAELQKKGVRYTRVMTVDDRPHSAIGRGWSDTFGVSTPQELEAKLASSGDKLEWLRGAPS
;
A
#
# COMPACT_ATOMS: atom_id res chain seq x y z
N MET A 1 8.94 29.24 13.00
CA MET A 1 8.87 27.79 12.73
C MET A 1 9.76 27.55 11.53
N ASN A 2 10.93 26.93 11.73
CA ASN A 2 11.79 26.58 10.59
C ASN A 2 11.01 25.62 9.70
N ASN A 3 10.92 25.89 8.39
CA ASN A 3 10.35 24.94 7.45
C ASN A 3 11.28 23.72 7.39
N ILE A 4 10.96 22.66 8.11
CA ILE A 4 11.71 21.40 8.13
C ILE A 4 11.45 20.62 6.81
N VAL A 5 10.44 20.99 6.03
CA VAL A 5 10.15 20.44 4.70
C VAL A 5 10.25 21.58 3.69
N CYS A 6 11.24 21.56 2.80
CA CYS A 6 11.67 22.78 2.12
C CYS A 6 11.10 22.99 0.73
N VAL A 7 10.86 21.95 -0.06
CA VAL A 7 10.44 22.16 -1.45
C VAL A 7 9.51 21.03 -1.92
N SER A 8 8.35 21.43 -2.44
CA SER A 8 7.57 20.60 -3.35
C SER A 8 8.06 20.86 -4.76
N PHE A 9 8.56 19.84 -5.46
CA PHE A 9 8.91 19.99 -6.88
C PHE A 9 7.81 19.39 -7.77
N PRO A 10 7.53 19.99 -8.94
CA PRO A 10 6.51 19.45 -9.84
C PRO A 10 6.99 18.12 -10.43
N LEU A 11 6.10 17.14 -10.47
CA LEU A 11 6.31 15.91 -11.20
C LEU A 11 5.63 16.06 -12.57
N PRO A 12 6.32 15.80 -13.69
CA PRO A 12 5.72 15.93 -15.02
C PRO A 12 4.44 15.12 -15.21
N GLU A 13 4.36 13.96 -14.55
CA GLU A 13 3.21 13.05 -14.61
C GLU A 13 2.17 13.30 -13.50
N ALA A 14 2.47 14.16 -12.52
CA ALA A 14 1.48 14.51 -11.50
C ALA A 14 0.36 15.33 -12.12
N ARG A 15 -0.82 15.20 -11.50
CA ARG A 15 -1.99 15.98 -11.86
C ARG A 15 -2.27 16.98 -10.77
N SER A 16 -2.52 18.23 -11.15
CA SER A 16 -2.95 19.24 -10.21
C SER A 16 -4.38 18.97 -9.73
N ARG A 17 -4.59 19.17 -8.44
CA ARG A 17 -5.81 18.85 -7.68
C ARG A 17 -6.22 20.03 -6.84
N LEU A 18 -7.53 20.22 -6.68
CA LEU A 18 -8.06 21.18 -5.72
C LEU A 18 -7.98 20.60 -4.31
N LEU A 19 -7.67 21.46 -3.35
CA LEU A 19 -7.78 21.14 -1.94
C LEU A 19 -9.26 21.07 -1.53
N ASP A 20 -9.58 20.19 -0.57
CA ASP A 20 -10.96 19.99 -0.08
C ASP A 20 -11.54 21.28 0.55
N ASP A 21 -10.68 22.11 1.15
CA ASP A 21 -11.04 23.42 1.72
C ASP A 21 -11.15 24.52 0.66
N LEU A 22 -10.98 24.19 -0.62
CA LEU A 22 -10.96 25.11 -1.78
C LEU A 22 -9.93 26.25 -1.67
N SER A 23 -8.95 26.14 -0.76
CA SER A 23 -7.94 27.18 -0.54
C SER A 23 -6.88 27.27 -1.64
N GLY A 24 -6.84 26.29 -2.56
CA GLY A 24 -5.91 26.29 -3.68
C GLY A 24 -5.79 24.92 -4.36
N THR A 25 -4.68 24.73 -5.09
CA THR A 25 -4.35 23.49 -5.78
C THR A 25 -3.00 22.90 -5.34
N TYR A 26 -2.82 21.60 -5.52
CA TYR A 26 -1.57 20.86 -5.29
C TYR A 26 -1.37 19.77 -6.33
N ASP A 27 -0.14 19.33 -6.57
CA ASP A 27 0.14 18.20 -7.46
C ASP A 27 0.03 16.88 -6.70
N PHE A 28 -0.63 15.88 -7.29
CA PHE A 28 -0.76 14.54 -6.71
C PHE A 28 0.11 13.51 -7.45
N PRO A 29 1.04 12.81 -6.76
CA PRO A 29 1.44 13.01 -5.36
C PRO A 29 2.29 14.28 -5.16
N VAL A 30 2.38 14.78 -3.93
CA VAL A 30 3.31 15.87 -3.58
C VAL A 30 4.71 15.29 -3.43
N ALA A 31 5.70 15.88 -4.09
CA ALA A 31 7.06 15.37 -4.08
C ALA A 31 7.98 16.26 -3.23
N LEU A 32 8.64 15.67 -2.24
CA LEU A 32 9.52 16.33 -1.28
C LEU A 32 10.98 15.96 -1.53
N GLU A 33 11.88 16.92 -1.32
CA GLU A 33 13.32 16.75 -1.39
C GLU A 33 14.03 17.22 -0.10
N PRO A 34 15.29 16.78 0.14
CA PRO A 34 16.09 17.26 1.26
C PRO A 34 16.21 18.79 1.30
N CYS A 35 16.09 19.35 2.50
CA CYS A 35 16.28 20.79 2.74
C CYS A 35 17.73 21.26 2.61
N THR A 36 18.68 20.37 2.86
CA THR A 36 20.11 20.70 2.91
C THR A 36 20.93 19.61 2.25
N GLN A 37 22.14 19.98 1.81
CA GLN A 37 23.08 19.05 1.22
C GLN A 37 23.58 18.01 2.24
N GLU A 38 23.54 18.33 3.52
CA GLU A 38 23.82 17.38 4.61
C GLU A 38 22.75 16.29 4.67
N VAL A 39 21.47 16.67 4.73
CA VAL A 39 20.34 15.72 4.71
C VAL A 39 20.33 14.89 3.42
N ALA A 40 20.76 15.46 2.29
CA ALA A 40 20.82 14.77 1.01
C ALA A 40 21.92 13.69 0.93
N ASN A 41 23.03 13.84 1.66
CA ASN A 41 24.21 13.01 1.48
C ASN A 41 24.58 12.16 2.69
N ASP A 42 24.08 12.48 3.88
CA ASP A 42 24.37 11.77 5.12
C ASP A 42 23.11 11.06 5.65
N THR A 43 23.19 9.74 5.81
CA THR A 43 22.08 8.91 6.28
C THR A 43 21.66 9.25 7.72
N ILE A 44 22.61 9.56 8.62
CA ILE A 44 22.28 9.92 10.00
C ILE A 44 21.54 11.25 10.03
N ALA A 45 22.02 12.25 9.27
CA ALA A 45 21.33 13.53 9.14
C ALA A 45 19.92 13.37 8.56
N ALA A 46 19.74 12.50 7.57
CA ALA A 46 18.43 12.20 7.01
C ALA A 46 17.47 11.53 8.02
N LEU A 47 17.99 10.66 8.90
CA LEU A 47 17.17 10.05 9.96
C LEU A 47 16.77 11.05 11.05
N HIS A 48 17.67 11.95 11.46
CA HIS A 48 17.31 13.03 12.38
C HIS A 48 16.26 13.96 11.75
N TRP A 49 16.44 14.32 10.47
CA TRP A 49 15.43 15.08 9.74
C TRP A 49 14.08 14.37 9.71
N ALA A 50 14.05 13.04 9.50
CA ALA A 50 12.81 12.28 9.51
C ALA A 50 12.12 12.28 10.88
N GLN A 51 12.88 12.19 11.97
CA GLN A 51 12.35 12.32 13.34
C GLN A 51 11.75 13.71 13.57
N ASP A 52 12.51 14.76 13.28
CA ASP A 52 12.11 16.15 13.49
C ASP A 52 10.92 16.57 12.60
N SER A 53 10.80 15.97 11.41
CA SER A 53 9.75 16.27 10.43
C SER A 53 8.51 15.38 10.54
N SER A 54 8.52 14.34 11.38
CA SER A 54 7.50 13.29 11.45
C SER A 54 6.06 13.83 11.50
N GLU A 55 5.76 14.77 12.40
CA GLU A 55 4.43 15.40 12.51
C GLU A 55 4.04 16.20 11.25
N THR A 56 5.02 16.85 10.62
CA THR A 56 4.79 17.60 9.38
C THR A 56 4.53 16.67 8.20
N ILE A 57 5.29 15.57 8.09
CA ILE A 57 5.05 14.52 7.09
C ILE A 57 3.66 13.91 7.28
N GLU A 58 3.25 13.65 8.52
CA GLU A 58 1.91 13.12 8.81
C GLU A 58 0.81 14.10 8.38
N ARG A 59 0.92 15.39 8.74
CA ARG A 59 -0.05 16.40 8.29
C ARG A 59 -0.13 16.51 6.77
N HIS A 60 1.01 16.42 6.09
CA HIS A 60 1.04 16.41 4.62
C HIS A 60 0.41 15.16 4.03
N LEU A 61 0.62 13.98 4.61
CA LEU A 61 -0.07 12.75 4.18
C LEU A 61 -1.59 12.87 4.37
N CYS A 62 -2.06 13.38 5.51
CA CYS A 62 -3.49 13.61 5.73
C CYS A 62 -4.08 14.61 4.73
N ARG A 63 -3.34 15.66 4.37
CA ARG A 63 -3.81 16.72 3.47
C ARG A 63 -3.77 16.33 2.00
N TYR A 64 -2.72 15.62 1.56
CA TYR A 64 -2.44 15.38 0.14
C TYR A 64 -2.65 13.93 -0.29
N GLY A 65 -2.77 13.00 0.65
CA GLY A 65 -3.03 11.57 0.43
C GLY A 65 -1.79 10.75 0.05
N ALA A 66 -0.82 11.32 -0.67
CA ALA A 66 0.40 10.62 -1.03
C ALA A 66 1.60 11.58 -1.14
N LEU A 67 2.76 11.13 -0.64
CA LEU A 67 4.03 11.83 -0.73
C LEU A 67 5.09 10.99 -1.45
N LEU A 68 5.88 11.63 -2.29
CA LEU A 68 7.11 11.07 -2.85
C LEU A 68 8.31 11.73 -2.18
N LEU A 69 9.15 10.98 -1.47
CA LEU A 69 10.43 11.47 -0.96
C LEU A 69 11.53 11.14 -1.97
N ARG A 70 12.16 12.14 -2.59
CA ARG A 70 13.20 11.97 -3.62
C ARG A 70 14.47 12.72 -3.23
N GLY A 71 15.64 12.12 -3.49
CA GLY A 71 16.94 12.74 -3.22
C GLY A 71 17.52 12.45 -1.83
N PHE A 72 16.82 11.68 -1.00
CA PHE A 72 17.32 11.24 0.31
C PHE A 72 18.34 10.09 0.16
N PRO A 73 19.32 9.96 1.08
CA PRO A 73 20.36 8.94 1.04
C PRO A 73 19.86 7.57 1.56
N VAL A 74 18.74 7.09 1.01
CA VAL A 74 18.14 5.78 1.30
C VAL A 74 18.48 4.84 0.13
N ARG A 75 19.42 3.91 0.34
CA ARG A 75 19.97 3.08 -0.74
C ARG A 75 19.69 1.60 -0.58
N THR A 76 19.42 1.16 0.64
CA THR A 76 19.19 -0.25 0.96
C THR A 76 17.83 -0.46 1.63
N PRO A 77 17.30 -1.69 1.63
CA PRO A 77 16.12 -2.05 2.42
C PRO A 77 16.27 -1.72 3.92
N ARG A 78 17.49 -1.76 4.45
CA ARG A 78 17.78 -1.42 5.85
C ARG A 78 17.67 0.09 6.10
N ASP A 79 18.19 0.91 5.18
CA ASP A 79 18.04 2.37 5.27
C ASP A 79 16.55 2.74 5.22
N PHE A 80 15.79 2.07 4.36
CA PHE A 80 14.35 2.27 4.26
C PHE A 80 13.63 1.88 5.56
N ALA A 81 13.98 0.75 6.17
CA ALA A 81 13.47 0.36 7.48
C ALA A 81 13.73 1.45 8.52
N HIS A 82 14.98 1.90 8.65
CA HIS A 82 15.36 2.96 9.59
C HIS A 82 14.64 4.29 9.31
N LEU A 83 14.43 4.67 8.05
CA LEU A 83 13.68 5.88 7.71
C LEU A 83 12.23 5.79 8.21
N THR A 84 11.54 4.66 7.96
CA THR A 84 10.16 4.48 8.43
C THR A 84 10.05 4.42 9.96
N GLU A 85 11.09 3.93 10.64
CA GLU A 85 11.20 3.94 12.10
C GLU A 85 11.42 5.36 12.63
N ALA A 86 12.31 6.12 11.99
CA ALA A 86 12.58 7.52 12.32
C ALA A 86 11.35 8.41 12.15
N LEU A 87 10.50 8.13 11.14
CA LEU A 87 9.20 8.77 10.96
C LEU A 87 8.15 8.37 12.04
N GLY A 88 8.48 7.45 12.94
CA GLY A 88 7.60 7.01 14.02
C GLY A 88 6.46 6.11 13.54
N TRP A 89 6.57 5.52 12.35
CA TRP A 89 5.49 4.67 11.82
C TRP A 89 5.51 3.28 12.47
N PRO A 90 4.39 2.87 13.11
CA PRO A 90 4.29 1.56 13.74
C PRO A 90 4.36 0.47 12.67
N ASN A 91 5.03 -0.65 12.99
CA ASN A 91 5.08 -1.76 12.07
C ASN A 91 3.69 -2.43 11.93
N PHE A 92 3.33 -2.80 10.70
CA PHE A 92 2.13 -3.56 10.41
C PHE A 92 2.51 -5.00 10.08
N GLY A 93 2.30 -5.93 11.03
CA GLY A 93 2.56 -7.35 10.78
C GLY A 93 1.64 -7.92 9.70
N TYR A 94 2.17 -8.17 8.49
CA TYR A 94 1.41 -8.62 7.33
C TYR A 94 0.85 -10.05 7.50
N GLU A 95 1.58 -10.95 8.15
CA GLU A 95 1.14 -12.35 8.35
C GLU A 95 -0.20 -12.45 9.08
N ALA A 96 -0.42 -11.59 10.08
CA ALA A 96 -1.66 -11.54 10.84
C ALA A 96 -2.79 -10.75 10.14
N SER A 97 -2.61 -10.31 8.89
CA SER A 97 -3.62 -9.53 8.16
C SER A 97 -4.64 -10.38 7.40
N GLY A 98 -4.35 -11.65 7.14
CA GLY A 98 -5.12 -12.47 6.19
C GLY A 98 -4.93 -12.04 4.73
N GLY A 99 -3.84 -11.33 4.43
CA GLY A 99 -3.50 -10.88 3.08
C GLY A 99 -3.22 -12.02 2.11
N ASN A 100 -3.55 -11.80 0.84
CA ASN A 100 -3.61 -12.86 -0.19
C ASN A 100 -2.37 -12.98 -1.07
N ALA A 101 -1.47 -12.01 -0.99
CA ALA A 101 -0.23 -12.04 -1.75
C ALA A 101 0.86 -12.80 -0.98
N VAL A 102 1.67 -13.57 -1.71
CA VAL A 102 2.92 -14.13 -1.20
C VAL A 102 3.92 -12.98 -1.08
N ARG A 103 4.58 -12.86 0.07
CA ARG A 103 5.54 -11.79 0.39
C ARG A 103 6.79 -12.42 0.98
N ARG A 104 7.97 -11.93 0.61
CA ARG A 104 9.24 -12.36 1.21
C ARG A 104 9.79 -11.25 2.09
N ASN A 105 10.01 -11.56 3.35
CA ASN A 105 10.66 -10.67 4.31
C ASN A 105 12.12 -10.38 3.88
N VAL A 106 12.50 -9.11 3.92
CA VAL A 106 13.83 -8.60 3.54
C VAL A 106 14.55 -8.02 4.77
N VAL A 107 13.83 -7.26 5.60
CA VAL A 107 14.34 -6.73 6.88
C VAL A 107 13.30 -6.96 7.96
N GLY A 108 13.53 -7.99 8.77
CA GLY A 108 12.57 -8.43 9.79
C GLY A 108 11.18 -8.65 9.18
N ASP A 109 10.15 -8.22 9.89
CA ASP A 109 8.74 -8.22 9.45
C ASP A 109 8.27 -6.83 8.93
N ARG A 110 9.19 -5.87 8.80
CA ARG A 110 8.88 -4.46 8.43
C ARG A 110 9.04 -4.18 6.94
N VAL A 111 10.07 -4.75 6.31
CA VAL A 111 10.32 -4.57 4.88
C VAL A 111 10.25 -5.92 4.18
N PHE A 112 9.37 -6.01 3.19
CA PHE A 112 9.12 -7.21 2.40
C PHE A 112 8.87 -6.85 0.93
N THR A 113 8.99 -7.84 0.04
CA THR A 113 8.79 -7.63 -1.40
C THR A 113 7.36 -7.20 -1.73
N ALA A 114 7.19 -6.27 -2.68
CA ALA A 114 5.88 -5.71 -3.01
C ALA A 114 4.97 -6.69 -3.77
N ASN A 115 5.53 -7.47 -4.69
CA ASN A 115 4.82 -8.46 -5.47
C ASN A 115 5.82 -9.47 -6.06
N GLU A 116 5.45 -10.75 -6.08
CA GLU A 116 6.20 -11.84 -6.74
C GLU A 116 5.51 -12.30 -8.05
N SER A 117 4.42 -11.64 -8.46
CA SER A 117 3.75 -11.93 -9.74
C SER A 117 4.69 -11.67 -10.92
N PRO A 118 4.48 -12.38 -12.04
CA PRO A 118 5.26 -12.15 -13.25
C PRO A 118 5.25 -10.68 -13.69
N PRO A 119 6.39 -10.13 -14.15
CA PRO A 119 6.54 -8.71 -14.46
C PRO A 119 5.72 -8.23 -15.66
N ASP A 120 5.18 -9.15 -16.48
CA ASP A 120 4.29 -8.87 -17.60
C ASP A 120 2.82 -8.64 -17.18
N LYS A 121 2.49 -8.86 -15.90
CA LYS A 121 1.11 -8.72 -15.41
C LYS A 121 0.84 -7.32 -14.87
N VAL A 122 -0.27 -6.74 -15.33
CA VAL A 122 -0.80 -5.49 -14.77
C VAL A 122 -1.51 -5.81 -13.46
N ILE A 123 -1.14 -5.08 -12.40
CA ILE A 123 -1.83 -5.12 -11.11
C ILE A 123 -2.98 -4.11 -11.16
N PRO A 124 -4.25 -4.52 -10.97
CA PRO A 124 -5.37 -3.59 -10.91
C PRO A 124 -5.27 -2.63 -9.73
N PHE A 125 -5.87 -1.44 -9.86
CA PHE A 125 -6.01 -0.53 -8.72
C PHE A 125 -6.82 -1.17 -7.59
N HIS A 126 -6.34 -1.00 -6.37
CA HIS A 126 -6.99 -1.47 -5.15
C HIS A 126 -6.46 -0.66 -3.96
N HIS A 127 -7.18 -0.71 -2.83
CA HIS A 127 -6.63 -0.37 -1.53
C HIS A 127 -5.94 -1.60 -0.95
N GLU A 128 -4.79 -1.41 -0.30
CA GLU A 128 -4.04 -2.51 0.32
C GLU A 128 -4.93 -3.21 1.37
N LEU A 129 -5.10 -4.52 1.24
CA LEU A 129 -5.91 -5.34 2.15
C LEU A 129 -7.38 -4.90 2.28
N ALA A 130 -7.98 -4.35 1.20
CA ALA A 130 -9.35 -3.82 1.19
C ALA A 130 -10.45 -4.80 1.64
N GLN A 131 -10.20 -6.12 1.61
CA GLN A 131 -11.17 -7.16 1.98
C GLN A 131 -10.90 -7.78 3.35
N THR A 132 -9.93 -7.27 4.12
CA THR A 132 -9.63 -7.79 5.47
C THR A 132 -10.15 -6.84 6.54
N THR A 133 -10.38 -7.35 7.75
CA THR A 133 -10.77 -6.52 8.90
C THR A 133 -9.60 -5.75 9.50
N ARG A 134 -8.37 -6.16 9.17
CA ARG A 134 -7.13 -5.54 9.63
C ARG A 134 -6.31 -5.12 8.41
N TYR A 135 -6.38 -3.83 8.11
CA TYR A 135 -5.70 -3.18 6.99
C TYR A 135 -4.80 -2.04 7.49
N PRO A 136 -3.75 -1.68 6.73
CA PRO A 136 -2.83 -0.64 7.14
C PRO A 136 -3.41 0.76 6.90
N HIS A 137 -3.09 1.71 7.78
CA HIS A 137 -3.42 3.12 7.57
C HIS A 137 -2.50 3.81 6.55
N ARG A 138 -1.31 3.24 6.31
CA ARG A 138 -0.28 3.76 5.40
C ARG A 138 0.40 2.60 4.70
N VAL A 139 0.80 2.83 3.46
CA VAL A 139 1.71 1.94 2.72
C VAL A 139 2.89 2.77 2.24
N ALA A 140 4.10 2.25 2.43
CA ALA A 140 5.32 2.90 2.00
C ALA A 140 6.04 2.00 0.98
N PHE A 141 6.48 2.59 -0.13
CA PHE A 141 7.21 1.89 -1.19
C PHE A 141 8.63 2.45 -1.29
N PHE A 142 9.58 1.55 -1.52
CA PHE A 142 10.98 1.89 -1.75
C PHE A 142 11.47 1.27 -3.06
N CYS A 143 12.13 2.08 -3.87
CA CYS A 143 12.76 1.65 -5.10
C CYS A 143 14.26 1.47 -4.87
N GLU A 144 14.69 0.24 -4.62
CA GLU A 144 16.12 -0.11 -4.53
C GLU A 144 16.78 -0.07 -5.91
N ASN A 145 16.11 -0.64 -6.92
CA ASN A 145 16.61 -0.76 -8.28
C ASN A 145 15.54 -0.23 -9.26
N PRO A 146 15.74 0.95 -9.88
CA PRO A 146 14.76 1.50 -10.82
C PRO A 146 14.68 0.64 -12.09
N ALA A 147 13.46 0.37 -12.55
CA ALA A 147 13.23 -0.35 -13.79
C ALA A 147 13.67 0.49 -15.00
N MET A 148 14.30 -0.15 -15.99
CA MET A 148 14.71 0.52 -17.23
C MET A 148 13.50 1.03 -18.05
N ARG A 149 12.38 0.29 -18.01
CA ARG A 149 11.10 0.62 -18.65
C ARG A 149 9.96 -0.01 -17.85
N GLY A 150 8.80 0.65 -17.80
CA GLY A 150 7.65 0.17 -17.03
C GLY A 150 7.96 0.12 -15.53
N GLY A 151 7.35 -0.81 -14.80
CA GLY A 151 7.64 -1.05 -13.37
C GLY A 151 7.24 0.07 -12.41
N ALA A 152 6.63 1.15 -12.90
CA ALA A 152 6.06 2.18 -12.05
C ALA A 152 4.91 1.62 -11.21
N THR A 153 4.73 2.15 -10.00
CA THR A 153 3.56 1.91 -9.15
C THR A 153 2.58 3.07 -9.37
N PRO A 154 1.53 2.92 -10.20
CA PRO A 154 0.59 4.00 -10.43
C PRO A 154 -0.22 4.27 -9.16
N LEU A 155 -0.44 5.54 -8.85
CA LEU A 155 -1.28 5.97 -7.73
C LEU A 155 -2.57 6.58 -8.27
N LEU A 156 -3.68 6.26 -7.61
CA LEU A 156 -5.00 6.81 -7.89
C LEU A 156 -5.59 7.38 -6.60
N ASP A 157 -6.02 8.63 -6.64
CA ASP A 157 -6.79 9.22 -5.54
C ASP A 157 -8.21 8.63 -5.53
N SER A 158 -8.47 7.82 -4.52
CA SER A 158 -9.76 7.15 -4.35
C SER A 158 -10.89 8.10 -3.98
N GLY A 159 -10.62 9.22 -3.30
CA GLY A 159 -11.64 10.22 -2.95
C GLY A 159 -12.16 10.93 -4.20
N ASN A 160 -11.25 11.26 -5.11
CA ASN A 160 -11.61 11.80 -6.42
C ASN A 160 -12.34 10.78 -7.30
N ALA A 161 -11.86 9.54 -7.32
CA ALA A 161 -12.55 8.47 -8.05
C ALA A 161 -13.99 8.30 -7.55
N TYR A 162 -14.20 8.36 -6.23
CA TYR A 162 -15.54 8.33 -5.64
C TYR A 162 -16.38 9.56 -6.02
N ALA A 163 -15.83 10.77 -5.96
CA ALA A 163 -16.53 11.99 -6.36
C ALA A 163 -16.99 11.94 -7.82
N ARG A 164 -16.13 11.45 -8.72
CA ARG A 164 -16.48 11.22 -10.14
C ARG A 164 -17.53 10.14 -10.30
N LEU A 165 -17.42 9.00 -9.62
CA LEU A 165 -18.44 7.94 -9.64
C LEU A 165 -19.81 8.48 -9.20
N ARG A 166 -19.84 9.30 -8.14
CA ARG A 166 -21.08 9.94 -7.66
C ARG A 166 -21.69 10.89 -8.68
N SER A 167 -20.87 11.62 -9.43
CA SER A 167 -21.35 12.57 -10.45
C SER A 167 -21.75 11.88 -11.76
N GLU A 168 -20.97 10.91 -12.22
CA GLU A 168 -21.10 10.29 -13.54
C GLU A 168 -21.99 9.04 -13.51
N PHE A 169 -22.13 8.38 -12.36
CA PHE A 169 -22.89 7.13 -12.20
C PHE A 169 -23.65 7.04 -10.86
N PRO A 170 -24.54 8.01 -10.55
CA PRO A 170 -25.20 8.10 -9.25
C PRO A 170 -26.12 6.91 -8.92
N GLU A 171 -26.89 6.40 -9.89
CA GLU A 171 -27.83 5.29 -9.66
C GLU A 171 -27.09 3.99 -9.31
N GLY A 172 -26.02 3.67 -10.05
CA GLY A 172 -25.24 2.49 -9.76
C GLY A 172 -24.44 2.60 -8.47
N LEU A 173 -23.97 3.81 -8.11
CA LEU A 173 -23.37 4.04 -6.80
C LEU A 173 -24.39 3.80 -5.67
N ALA A 174 -25.64 4.27 -5.82
CA ALA A 174 -26.69 4.02 -4.84
C ALA A 174 -27.00 2.53 -4.68
N GLU A 175 -27.03 1.77 -5.79
CA GLU A 175 -27.20 0.32 -5.74
C GLU A 175 -26.03 -0.39 -5.07
N LEU A 176 -24.79 0.03 -5.32
CA LEU A 176 -23.60 -0.49 -4.64
C LEU A 176 -23.63 -0.19 -3.14
N GLN A 177 -24.05 1.00 -2.74
CA GLN A 177 -24.19 1.37 -1.32
C GLN A 177 -25.29 0.56 -0.62
N LYS A 178 -26.40 0.28 -1.32
CA LYS A 178 -27.52 -0.50 -0.77
C LYS A 178 -27.22 -1.99 -0.66
N LYS A 179 -26.58 -2.57 -1.69
CA LYS A 179 -26.38 -4.03 -1.80
C LYS A 179 -25.00 -4.50 -1.35
N GLY A 180 -24.01 -3.60 -1.33
CA GLY A 180 -22.61 -3.96 -1.21
C GLY A 180 -22.11 -4.75 -2.44
N VAL A 181 -21.01 -5.47 -2.24
CA VAL A 181 -20.37 -6.33 -3.25
C VAL A 181 -20.14 -7.73 -2.67
N ARG A 182 -20.08 -8.73 -3.55
CA ARG A 182 -19.71 -10.11 -3.19
C ARG A 182 -18.42 -10.48 -3.89
N TYR A 183 -17.45 -10.93 -3.10
CA TYR A 183 -16.21 -11.51 -3.62
C TYR A 183 -16.31 -13.03 -3.53
N THR A 184 -15.96 -13.71 -4.61
CA THR A 184 -15.83 -15.17 -4.65
C THR A 184 -14.40 -15.50 -5.02
N ARG A 185 -13.78 -16.39 -4.25
CA ARG A 185 -12.40 -16.81 -4.48
C ARG A 185 -12.30 -18.32 -4.45
N VAL A 186 -11.57 -18.84 -5.43
CA VAL A 186 -11.15 -20.24 -5.47
C VAL A 186 -9.69 -20.28 -5.02
N MET A 187 -9.42 -21.09 -4.00
CA MET A 187 -8.11 -21.18 -3.36
C MET A 187 -7.61 -22.61 -3.38
N THR A 188 -6.30 -22.78 -3.55
CA THR A 188 -5.64 -24.07 -3.34
C THR A 188 -5.24 -24.24 -1.88
N VAL A 189 -4.85 -25.46 -1.50
CA VAL A 189 -4.25 -25.73 -0.18
C VAL A 189 -2.96 -24.94 -0.05
N ASP A 190 -2.05 -25.13 -1.01
CA ASP A 190 -0.71 -24.53 -1.01
C ASP A 190 -0.65 -23.22 -1.80
N ASP A 191 0.39 -22.45 -1.50
CA ASP A 191 0.76 -21.22 -2.19
C ASP A 191 1.21 -21.47 -3.64
N ARG A 192 0.85 -20.53 -4.52
CA ARG A 192 1.25 -20.47 -5.94
C ARG A 192 2.04 -19.19 -6.20
N PRO A 193 3.38 -19.22 -6.06
CA PRO A 193 4.23 -18.01 -6.09
C PRO A 193 4.10 -17.16 -7.36
N HIS A 194 3.72 -17.76 -8.49
CA HIS A 194 3.59 -17.08 -9.78
C HIS A 194 2.18 -16.53 -10.06
N SER A 195 1.32 -16.47 -9.04
CA SER A 195 -0.04 -15.93 -9.14
C SER A 195 -0.23 -14.73 -8.22
N ALA A 196 -0.84 -13.65 -8.73
CA ALA A 196 -1.14 -12.44 -7.96
C ALA A 196 -2.07 -12.67 -6.77
N ILE A 197 -2.88 -13.73 -6.83
CA ILE A 197 -3.76 -14.19 -5.74
C ILE A 197 -3.35 -15.60 -5.29
N GLY A 198 -2.05 -15.88 -5.35
CA GLY A 198 -1.48 -17.22 -5.23
C GLY A 198 -1.52 -17.83 -3.84
N ARG A 199 -1.73 -17.06 -2.77
CA ARG A 199 -1.72 -17.62 -1.41
C ARG A 199 -2.85 -18.64 -1.23
N GLY A 200 -2.49 -19.82 -0.73
CA GLY A 200 -3.41 -20.91 -0.41
C GLY A 200 -4.28 -20.60 0.80
N TRP A 201 -5.33 -21.41 1.02
CA TRP A 201 -6.24 -21.19 2.13
C TRP A 201 -5.56 -21.48 3.47
N SER A 202 -4.61 -22.42 3.52
CA SER A 202 -3.84 -22.72 4.74
C SER A 202 -3.17 -21.47 5.28
N ASP A 203 -2.37 -20.79 4.45
CA ASP A 203 -1.57 -19.62 4.85
C ASP A 203 -2.39 -18.33 4.91
N THR A 204 -3.50 -18.23 4.17
CA THR A 204 -4.40 -17.07 4.25
C THR A 204 -5.15 -17.05 5.59
N PHE A 205 -5.58 -18.22 6.07
CA PHE A 205 -6.36 -18.33 7.30
C PHE A 205 -5.54 -18.76 8.53
N GLY A 206 -4.28 -19.15 8.33
CA GLY A 206 -3.38 -19.63 9.38
C GLY A 206 -3.87 -20.93 10.01
N VAL A 207 -4.32 -21.88 9.18
CA VAL A 207 -4.91 -23.16 9.60
C VAL A 207 -4.34 -24.29 8.76
N SER A 208 -4.24 -25.50 9.32
CA SER A 208 -3.60 -26.64 8.64
C SER A 208 -4.61 -27.67 8.12
N THR A 209 -5.87 -27.61 8.56
CA THR A 209 -6.89 -28.61 8.21
C THR A 209 -8.19 -27.99 7.72
N PRO A 210 -8.96 -28.71 6.86
CA PRO A 210 -10.30 -28.29 6.46
C PRO A 210 -11.23 -27.97 7.65
N GLN A 211 -11.16 -28.77 8.71
CA GLN A 211 -12.00 -28.62 9.90
C GLN A 211 -11.66 -27.35 10.67
N GLU A 212 -10.38 -26.99 10.77
CA GLU A 212 -9.96 -25.71 11.37
C GLU A 212 -10.46 -24.51 10.55
N LEU A 213 -10.41 -24.61 9.20
CA LEU A 213 -10.93 -23.55 8.33
C LEU A 213 -12.44 -23.37 8.53
N GLU A 214 -13.20 -24.47 8.50
CA GLU A 214 -14.65 -24.47 8.74
C GLU A 214 -15.00 -23.82 10.08
N ALA A 215 -14.30 -24.22 11.16
CA ALA A 215 -14.51 -23.65 12.48
C ALA A 215 -14.18 -22.15 12.54
N LYS A 216 -13.10 -21.73 11.85
CA LYS A 216 -12.69 -20.32 11.79
C LYS A 216 -13.71 -19.45 11.04
N LEU A 217 -14.26 -19.96 9.94
CA LEU A 217 -15.22 -19.23 9.10
C LEU A 217 -16.65 -19.27 9.62
N ALA A 218 -16.98 -20.20 10.53
CA ALA A 218 -18.31 -20.30 11.13
C ALA A 218 -18.79 -18.98 11.79
N SER A 219 -17.86 -18.13 12.23
CA SER A 219 -18.16 -16.83 12.85
C SER A 219 -17.92 -15.61 11.93
N SER A 220 -17.34 -15.78 10.74
CA SER A 220 -16.98 -14.66 9.85
C SER A 220 -18.10 -14.24 8.89
N GLY A 221 -19.15 -15.06 8.74
CA GLY A 221 -20.23 -14.84 7.78
C GLY A 221 -19.86 -15.22 6.34
N ASP A 222 -18.65 -15.71 6.12
CA ASP A 222 -18.19 -16.22 4.83
C ASP A 222 -18.86 -17.56 4.49
N LYS A 223 -19.02 -17.82 3.19
CA LYS A 223 -19.51 -19.11 2.69
C LYS A 223 -18.35 -19.91 2.12
N LEU A 224 -18.13 -21.09 2.70
CA LEU A 224 -17.12 -22.05 2.25
C LEU A 224 -17.76 -23.16 1.42
N GLU A 225 -17.13 -23.50 0.29
CA GLU A 225 -17.48 -24.65 -0.54
C GLU A 225 -16.20 -25.42 -0.87
N TRP A 226 -16.16 -26.71 -0.53
CA TRP A 226 -15.07 -27.61 -0.92
C TRP A 226 -15.28 -28.11 -2.34
N LEU A 227 -14.44 -27.65 -3.26
CA LEU A 227 -14.43 -28.13 -4.63
C LEU A 227 -13.70 -29.47 -4.70
N ARG A 228 -14.29 -30.47 -5.37
CA ARG A 228 -13.56 -31.72 -5.69
C ARG A 228 -12.45 -31.37 -6.69
N GLY A 229 -11.20 -31.68 -6.34
CA GLY A 229 -10.06 -31.40 -7.21
C GLY A 229 -10.16 -32.11 -8.55
N ALA A 230 -9.66 -31.48 -9.62
CA ALA A 230 -9.15 -32.25 -10.76
C ALA A 230 -7.98 -33.11 -10.25
N PRO A 231 -7.82 -34.36 -10.71
CA PRO A 231 -6.66 -35.15 -10.36
C PRO A 231 -5.38 -34.38 -10.72
N SER A 232 -4.42 -34.40 -9.79
CA SER A 232 -3.06 -33.89 -9.95
C SER A 232 -2.42 -34.33 -11.27
#